data_AF-A0A5C9C0P7-F1
#
_entry.id   AF-A0A5C9C0P7-F1
#
_cell.length_a   1.000
_cell.length_b   1.000
_cell.length_c   1.000
_cell.angle_alpha   90.00
_cell.angle_beta   90.00
_cell.angle_gamma   90.00
#
_symmetry.space_group_name_H-M   'P 1'
#
loop_
_entity.id
_entity.type
_entity.pdbx_description
1 polymer ?
#
loop_
_entity_poly.entity_id
_entity_poly.type
_entity_poly.pdbx_seq_one_letter_code
_entity_poly.pdbx_strand_id
1 'polypeptide(L)'
;DPRVKTAVSDLQQQFSLSMNCYEQALKAKKYIDLLNVAAEKQGLAPETKQAMKALAGTVSGRRRGGGNANSFGAIVGSFESLMSLMQAADVAPTDAMVSSVKALNAQMQVLEQSYTALEKK
;
A
#
# COMPACT_ATOMS: atom_id res chain seq x y z
N ASP A 1 9.96 31.84 13.33
CA ASP A 1 11.11 31.61 12.43
C ASP A 1 10.66 31.94 11.00
N PRO A 2 11.23 32.96 10.34
CA PRO A 2 10.81 33.40 9.00
C PRO A 2 11.26 32.49 7.85
N ARG A 3 11.86 31.32 8.14
CA ARG A 3 12.38 30.39 7.13
C ARG A 3 11.34 29.40 6.60
N VAL A 4 10.25 29.18 7.32
CA VAL A 4 9.16 28.30 6.88
C VAL A 4 8.24 29.09 5.95
N LYS A 5 8.40 28.89 4.64
CA LYS A 5 7.57 29.53 3.60
C LYS A 5 6.22 28.82 3.40
N THR A 6 6.07 27.64 3.98
CA THR A 6 4.90 26.78 3.87
C THR A 6 3.82 27.23 4.85
N ALA A 7 2.59 27.41 4.38
CA ALA A 7 1.49 27.79 5.26
C ALA A 7 1.18 26.67 6.25
N VAL A 8 0.64 27.02 7.43
CA VAL A 8 0.26 26.03 8.46
C VAL A 8 -0.74 25.00 7.91
N SER A 9 -1.65 25.43 7.04
CA SER A 9 -2.60 24.56 6.33
C SER A 9 -1.90 23.49 5.50
N ASP A 10 -0.82 23.87 4.82
CA ASP A 10 -0.09 22.99 3.91
C ASP A 10 0.75 21.98 4.70
N LEU A 11 1.31 22.41 5.84
CA LEU A 11 1.96 21.52 6.81
C LEU A 11 0.98 20.51 7.41
N GLN A 12 -0.24 20.95 7.75
CA GLN A 12 -1.29 20.05 8.24
C GLN A 12 -1.68 19.04 7.16
N GLN A 13 -1.85 19.49 5.92
CA GLN A 13 -2.18 18.60 4.80
C GLN A 13 -1.05 17.58 4.55
N GLN A 14 0.21 18.02 4.56
CA GLN A 14 1.39 17.15 4.44
C GLN A 14 1.40 16.08 5.53
N PHE A 15 1.18 16.49 6.79
CA PHE A 15 1.08 15.56 7.91
C PHE A 15 -0.06 14.55 7.71
N SER A 16 -1.28 15.02 7.39
CA SER A 16 -2.43 14.14 7.17
C SER A 16 -2.20 13.13 6.04
N LEU A 17 -1.62 13.56 4.92
CA LEU A 17 -1.30 12.67 3.80
C LEU A 17 -0.22 11.65 4.18
N SER A 18 0.83 12.08 4.88
CA SER A 18 1.89 11.18 5.34
C SER A 18 1.36 10.13 6.33
N MET A 19 0.47 10.53 7.24
CA MET A 19 -0.16 9.62 8.19
C MET A 19 -1.07 8.63 7.48
N ASN A 20 -1.82 9.08 6.47
CA ASN A 20 -2.63 8.19 5.63
C ASN A 20 -1.75 7.13 4.93
N CYS A 21 -0.65 7.54 4.29
CA CYS A 21 0.29 6.58 3.68
C CYS A 21 0.84 5.57 4.70
N TYR A 22 1.22 6.04 5.88
CA TYR A 22 1.73 5.20 6.96
C TYR A 22 0.69 4.16 7.42
N GLU A 23 -0.53 4.60 7.74
CA GLU A 23 -1.61 3.73 8.21
C GLU A 23 -2.00 2.69 7.16
N GLN A 24 -2.07 3.08 5.89
CA GLN A 24 -2.41 2.18 4.80
C GLN A 24 -1.29 1.17 4.52
N ALA A 25 -0.02 1.58 4.60
CA ALA A 25 1.11 0.66 4.51
C ALA A 25 1.08 -0.38 5.66
N LEU A 26 0.79 0.05 6.90
CA LEU A 26 0.60 -0.88 8.02
C LEU A 26 -0.57 -1.83 7.79
N LYS A 27 -1.70 -1.33 7.30
CA LYS A 27 -2.88 -2.16 7.00
C LYS A 27 -2.56 -3.19 5.92
N ALA A 28 -1.88 -2.79 4.84
CA ALA A 28 -1.46 -3.69 3.78
C ALA A 28 -0.48 -4.76 4.26
N LYS A 29 0.48 -4.42 5.14
CA LYS A 29 1.37 -5.41 5.78
C LYS A 29 0.59 -6.46 6.56
N LYS A 30 -0.43 -6.06 7.33
CA LYS A 30 -1.32 -7.01 8.02
C LYS A 30 -2.03 -7.96 7.05
N TYR A 31 -2.49 -7.48 5.89
CA TYR A 31 -3.08 -8.36 4.89
C TYR A 31 -2.08 -9.35 4.28
N ILE A 32 -0.82 -8.93 4.08
CA ILE A 32 0.24 -9.85 3.63
C ILE A 32 0.41 -10.99 4.64
N ASP A 33 0.48 -10.68 5.93
CA ASP A 33 0.61 -11.68 6.99
C ASP A 33 -0.59 -12.64 7.01
N LEU A 34 -1.82 -12.09 6.96
CA LEU A 34 -3.05 -12.89 6.91
C LEU A 34 -3.10 -13.82 5.69
N LEU A 35 -2.69 -13.32 4.51
CA LEU A 35 -2.66 -14.10 3.28
C LEU A 35 -1.62 -15.22 3.32
N ASN A 36 -0.44 -14.96 3.88
CA ASN A 36 0.61 -15.97 4.03
C ASN A 36 0.13 -17.09 4.97
N VAL A 37 -0.45 -16.74 6.12
CA VAL A 37 -1.02 -17.72 7.07
C VAL A 37 -2.17 -18.50 6.43
N ALA A 38 -3.06 -17.84 5.69
CA ALA A 38 -4.18 -18.50 5.02
C ALA A 38 -3.72 -19.48 3.92
N ALA A 39 -2.68 -19.11 3.15
CA ALA A 39 -2.15 -19.95 2.09
C ALA A 39 -1.46 -21.23 2.61
N GLU A 40 -1.02 -21.24 3.87
CA GLU A 40 -0.40 -22.40 4.52
C GLU A 40 -1.42 -23.41 5.05
N LYS A 41 -2.70 -23.05 5.17
CA LYS A 41 -3.76 -23.95 5.64
C LYS A 41 -3.81 -25.22 4.80
N GLN A 42 -3.94 -26.36 5.48
CA GLN A 42 -4.12 -27.66 4.84
C GLN A 42 -5.53 -27.75 4.22
N GLY A 43 -5.66 -28.49 3.11
CA GLY A 43 -6.95 -28.65 2.42
C GLY A 43 -7.35 -27.51 1.46
N LEU A 44 -6.61 -26.40 1.42
CA LEU A 44 -6.85 -25.36 0.40
C LEU A 44 -6.45 -25.85 -1.00
N ALA A 45 -7.30 -25.57 -1.99
CA ALA A 45 -6.99 -25.84 -3.39
C ALA A 45 -5.69 -25.13 -3.83
N PRO A 46 -4.82 -25.77 -4.64
CA PRO A 46 -3.57 -25.18 -5.10
C PRO A 46 -3.76 -23.81 -5.79
N GLU A 47 -4.84 -23.64 -6.56
CA GLU A 47 -5.14 -22.37 -7.23
C GLU A 47 -5.45 -21.26 -6.22
N THR A 48 -6.20 -21.56 -5.16
CA THR A 48 -6.51 -20.61 -4.09
C THR A 48 -5.23 -20.20 -3.35
N LYS A 49 -4.34 -21.16 -3.06
CA LYS A 49 -3.03 -20.85 -2.44
C LYS A 49 -2.18 -19.94 -3.32
N GLN A 50 -2.16 -20.22 -4.62
CA GLN A 50 -1.41 -19.40 -5.58
C GLN A 50 -2.01 -17.99 -5.70
N ALA A 51 -3.34 -17.87 -5.73
CA ALA A 51 -4.02 -16.58 -5.76
C ALA A 51 -3.75 -15.75 -4.49
N MET A 52 -3.76 -16.38 -3.31
CA MET A 52 -3.44 -15.72 -2.05
C MET A 52 -1.98 -15.22 -2.01
N LYS A 53 -1.01 -16.05 -2.46
CA LYS A 53 0.40 -15.64 -2.57
C LYS A 53 0.61 -14.53 -3.62
N ALA A 54 -0.14 -14.58 -4.72
CA ALA A 54 -0.12 -13.52 -5.73
C ALA A 54 -0.65 -12.19 -5.19
N LEU A 55 -1.74 -12.23 -4.41
CA LEU A 55 -2.33 -11.05 -3.79
C LEU A 55 -1.42 -10.46 -2.69
N ALA A 56 -0.71 -11.32 -1.95
CA ALA A 56 0.31 -10.89 -0.99
C ALA A 56 1.53 -10.25 -1.67
N GLY A 57 1.79 -10.59 -2.93
CA GLY A 57 2.99 -10.16 -3.67
C GLY A 57 4.20 -11.08 -3.44
N THR A 58 4.00 -12.27 -2.87
CA THR A 58 5.04 -13.25 -2.51
C THR A 58 5.23 -14.33 -3.56
N VAL A 59 4.86 -14.10 -4.83
CA VAL A 59 5.08 -15.07 -5.91
C VAL A 59 6.58 -15.35 -6.01
N SER A 60 6.98 -16.53 -5.52
CA SER A 60 8.36 -17.02 -5.50
C SER A 60 8.85 -17.14 -6.94
N GLY A 61 9.48 -16.07 -7.40
CA GLY A 61 9.88 -15.89 -8.79
C GLY A 61 10.67 -14.61 -8.86
N ARG A 62 11.97 -14.74 -8.62
CA ARG A 62 13.01 -13.70 -8.66
C ARG A 62 12.88 -12.84 -9.94
N ARG A 63 12.04 -11.81 -9.93
CA ARG A 63 12.01 -10.74 -10.93
C ARG A 63 11.90 -9.40 -10.21
N ARG A 64 13.07 -8.83 -9.92
CA ARG A 64 13.25 -7.36 -9.84
C ARG A 64 12.66 -6.78 -11.13
N GLY A 65 11.44 -6.26 -11.08
CA GLY A 65 10.82 -5.54 -12.19
C GLY A 65 9.46 -6.04 -12.68
N GLY A 66 8.83 -7.03 -12.04
CA GLY A 66 7.53 -7.54 -12.51
C GLY A 66 6.63 -8.13 -11.42
N GLY A 67 6.72 -7.62 -10.19
CA GLY A 67 5.74 -7.93 -9.16
C GLY A 67 4.36 -7.48 -9.65
N ASN A 68 3.33 -8.30 -9.42
CA ASN A 68 1.97 -7.97 -9.81
C ASN A 68 1.63 -6.58 -9.26
N ALA A 69 1.45 -5.60 -10.16
CA ALA A 69 1.27 -4.19 -9.78
C ALA A 69 0.05 -4.00 -8.86
N ASN A 70 -0.86 -4.99 -8.88
CA ASN A 70 -2.04 -5.10 -8.02
C ASN A 70 -1.80 -6.15 -6.92
N SER A 71 -0.88 -5.88 -6.00
CA SER A 71 -0.65 -6.71 -4.80
C SER A 71 -0.42 -5.84 -3.57
N PHE A 72 -0.66 -6.40 -2.38
CA PHE A 72 -0.39 -5.68 -1.12
C PHE A 72 1.11 -5.36 -0.97
N GLY A 73 2.02 -6.22 -1.43
CA GLY A 73 3.45 -5.90 -1.45
C GLY A 73 3.80 -4.68 -2.31
N ALA A 74 3.20 -4.56 -3.50
CA ALA A 74 3.41 -3.42 -4.39
C ALA A 74 2.83 -2.11 -3.82
N ILE A 75 1.64 -2.18 -3.20
CA ILE A 75 1.00 -0.98 -2.65
C ILE A 75 1.72 -0.47 -1.40
N VAL A 76 2.28 -1.36 -0.56
CA VAL A 76 3.15 -0.97 0.57
C VAL A 76 4.33 -0.14 0.08
N GLY A 77 5.07 -0.63 -0.91
CA GLY A 77 6.22 0.10 -1.45
C GLY A 77 5.83 1.46 -2.05
N SER A 78 4.64 1.54 -2.65
CA SER A 78 4.11 2.79 -3.22
C SER A 78 3.74 3.81 -2.15
N PHE A 79 3.07 3.39 -1.07
CA PHE A 79 2.78 4.25 0.07
C PHE A 79 4.05 4.71 0.80
N GLU A 80 5.03 3.82 1.00
CA GLU A 80 6.31 4.16 1.62
C GLU A 80 7.12 5.15 0.76
N SER A 81 7.14 4.96 -0.56
CA SER A 81 7.80 5.89 -1.48
C SER A 81 7.16 7.28 -1.46
N LEU A 82 5.82 7.34 -1.49
CA LEU A 82 5.08 8.61 -1.46
C LEU A 82 5.24 9.31 -0.10
N MET A 83 5.22 8.56 1.00
CA MET A 83 5.50 9.08 2.34
C MET A 83 6.92 9.66 2.42
N SER A 84 7.93 8.96 1.89
CA SER A 84 9.31 9.46 1.86
C SER A 84 9.43 10.75 1.04
N LEU A 85 8.71 10.85 -0.08
CA LEU A 85 8.69 12.05 -0.90
C LEU A 85 8.03 13.23 -0.16
N MET A 86 6.94 12.97 0.57
CA MET A 86 6.28 14.00 1.38
C MET A 86 7.08 14.40 2.61
N GLN A 87 7.95 13.53 3.13
CA GLN A 87 8.82 13.84 4.25
C GLN A 87 10.13 14.53 3.81
N ALA A 88 10.41 14.58 2.51
CA ALA A 88 11.48 15.43 1.98
C ALA A 88 11.12 16.91 2.20
N ALA A 89 12.08 17.67 2.73
CA ALA A 89 11.85 18.88 3.51
C ALA A 89 11.10 20.04 2.81
N ASP A 90 10.24 20.70 3.59
CA ASP A 90 9.78 22.10 3.46
C ASP A 90 9.11 22.51 2.13
N VAL A 91 8.28 21.63 1.56
CA VAL A 91 7.43 21.96 0.41
C VAL A 91 6.00 21.52 0.65
N ALA A 92 5.04 22.39 0.31
CA ALA A 92 3.62 22.05 0.31
C ALA A 92 3.36 20.80 -0.56
N PRO A 93 2.42 19.91 -0.18
CA PRO A 93 2.05 18.78 -1.00
C PRO A 93 1.60 19.25 -2.39
N THR A 94 2.20 18.69 -3.44
CA THR A 94 1.76 18.97 -4.81
C THR A 94 0.42 18.29 -5.10
N ASP A 95 -0.37 18.82 -6.03
CA ASP A 95 -1.59 18.16 -6.51
C ASP A 95 -1.35 16.73 -7.02
N ALA A 96 -0.16 16.49 -7.58
CA ALA A 96 0.29 15.17 -8.00
C ALA A 96 0.44 14.21 -6.81
N MET A 97 0.96 14.66 -5.67
CA MET A 97 1.03 13.85 -4.45
C MET A 97 -0.36 13.56 -3.90
N VAL A 98 -1.23 14.57 -3.83
CA VAL A 98 -2.61 14.43 -3.33
C VAL A 98 -3.40 13.43 -4.18
N SER A 99 -3.32 13.55 -5.50
CA SER A 99 -3.97 12.62 -6.43
C SER A 99 -3.38 11.21 -6.36
N SER A 100 -2.06 11.08 -6.16
CA SER A 100 -1.41 9.78 -5.96
C SER A 100 -1.90 9.08 -4.69
N VAL A 101 -2.02 9.79 -3.56
CA VAL A 101 -2.59 9.22 -2.32
C VAL A 101 -4.01 8.71 -2.56
N LYS A 102 -4.85 9.49 -3.25
CA LYS A 102 -6.23 9.07 -3.58
C LYS A 102 -6.26 7.82 -4.46
N ALA A 103 -5.40 7.75 -5.48
CA ALA A 103 -5.30 6.61 -6.38
C ALA A 103 -4.85 5.35 -5.62
N LEU A 104 -3.83 5.46 -4.77
CA LEU A 104 -3.38 4.35 -3.93
C LEU A 104 -4.48 3.90 -2.94
N ASN A 105 -5.22 4.81 -2.33
CA ASN A 105 -6.35 4.44 -1.48
C ASN A 105 -7.45 3.67 -2.23
N ALA A 106 -7.76 4.06 -3.46
CA ALA A 106 -8.70 3.33 -4.30
C ALA A 106 -8.18 1.92 -4.66
N GLN A 107 -6.89 1.80 -4.99
CA GLN A 107 -6.25 0.51 -5.23
C GLN A 107 -6.29 -0.39 -3.98
N MET A 108 -6.06 0.18 -2.79
CA MET A 108 -6.14 -0.54 -1.52
C MET A 108 -7.53 -1.14 -1.33
N GLN A 109 -8.59 -0.38 -1.59
CA GLN A 109 -9.98 -0.88 -1.50
C GLN A 109 -10.25 -2.05 -2.46
N VAL A 110 -9.73 -1.99 -3.69
CA VAL A 110 -9.86 -3.09 -4.66
C VAL A 110 -9.13 -4.35 -4.18
N LEU A 111 -7.96 -4.20 -3.55
CA LEU A 111 -7.22 -5.32 -2.96
C LEU A 111 -7.96 -5.92 -1.75
N GLU A 112 -8.58 -5.10 -0.91
CA GLU A 112 -9.41 -5.56 0.21
C GLU A 112 -10.62 -6.38 -0.27
N GLN A 113 -11.30 -5.93 -1.33
CA GLN A 113 -12.39 -6.69 -1.93
C GLN A 113 -11.91 -8.03 -2.50
N SER A 114 -10.74 -8.03 -3.14
CA SER A 114 -10.11 -9.25 -3.67
C SER A 114 -9.75 -10.23 -2.56
N TYR A 115 -9.27 -9.73 -1.41
CA TYR A 115 -9.01 -10.54 -0.22
C TYR A 115 -10.28 -11.19 0.32
N THR A 116 -11.35 -10.41 0.53
CA THR A 116 -12.63 -10.94 1.03
C THR A 116 -13.25 -11.97 0.08
N ALA A 117 -13.07 -11.80 -1.23
CA ALA A 117 -13.54 -12.77 -2.21
C ALA A 117 -12.76 -14.10 -2.16
N LEU A 118 -11.46 -14.06 -1.82
CA LEU A 118 -10.64 -15.27 -1.64
C LEU A 118 -10.87 -15.94 -0.29
N GLU A 119 -11.14 -15.17 0.77
CA GLU A 119 -11.41 -15.72 2.11
C GLU A 119 -12.69 -16.57 2.16
N LYS A 120 -13.67 -16.26 1.31
CA LYS A 120 -14.94 -16.99 1.21
C LYS A 120 -14.88 -18.29 0.41
N LYS A 121 -13.76 -18.59 -0.24
CA LYS A 121 -13.55 -19.80 -1.05
C LYS A 121 -12.86 -20.90 -0.25
#